data_AF-A0A0F9CCN9-F1
#
_entry.id   AF-A0A0F9CCN9-F1
#
_cell.length_a   1.000
_cell.length_b   1.000
_cell.length_c   1.000
_cell.angle_alpha   90.00
_cell.angle_beta   90.00
_cell.angle_gamma   90.00
#
_symmetry.space_group_name_H-M   'P 1'
#
loop_
_entity.id
_entity.type
_entity.pdbx_description
1 polymer ?
#
loop_
_entity_poly.entity_id
_entity_poly.type
_entity_poly.pdbx_seq_one_letter_code
_entity_poly.pdbx_strand_id
1 'polypeptide(L)'
;PVGLQIKDLGERPWDDSSSNPYQAYVTHFQWKLGLAVLDYRYNIRICNIDVSDLTTDAATGADLVAKMVSAFYARPTMTIGNMTRTYWYCNKTVAEYLHHQASNKSNVNLTIDNPAGMPIVSFLGAPVHVCDAITSAEATIS
;
A
#
# COMPACT_ATOMS: atom_id res chain seq x y z
N PRO A 1 13.14 -18.66 9.42
CA PRO A 1 13.11 -17.91 8.14
C PRO A 1 11.82 -17.10 8.05
N VAL A 2 11.92 -15.83 7.70
CA VAL A 2 10.75 -14.97 7.46
C VAL A 2 10.43 -15.07 5.97
N GLY A 3 9.17 -15.32 5.63
CA GLY A 3 8.75 -15.62 4.27
C GLY A 3 7.79 -16.82 4.22
N LEU A 4 7.13 -17.00 3.08
CA LEU A 4 6.27 -18.16 2.85
C LEU A 4 7.15 -19.41 2.77
N GLN A 5 7.00 -20.29 3.75
CA GLN A 5 7.68 -21.57 3.79
C GLN A 5 6.76 -22.63 3.21
N ILE A 6 7.28 -23.36 2.25
CA ILE A 6 6.60 -24.49 1.62
C ILE A 6 7.31 -25.75 2.10
N LYS A 7 6.57 -26.65 2.73
CA LYS A 7 7.05 -27.98 3.09
C LYS A 7 6.17 -29.01 2.42
N ASP A 8 6.74 -29.70 1.43
CA ASP A 8 6.13 -30.91 0.87
C ASP A 8 6.21 -32.02 1.93
N LEU A 9 5.06 -32.60 2.28
CA LEU A 9 4.95 -33.72 3.21
C LEU A 9 4.79 -35.06 2.49
N GLY A 10 4.72 -35.04 1.16
CA GLY A 10 4.58 -36.21 0.31
C GLY A 10 3.21 -36.86 0.40
N GLU A 11 3.15 -38.12 0.02
CA GLU A 11 1.94 -38.94 0.06
C GLU A 11 1.65 -39.41 1.48
N ARG A 12 0.41 -39.21 1.95
CA ARG A 12 -0.05 -39.65 3.26
C ARG A 12 -1.48 -40.20 3.18
N PRO A 13 -1.83 -41.19 4.00
CA PRO A 13 -3.21 -41.61 4.17
C PRO A 13 -4.02 -40.50 4.86
N TRP A 14 -5.21 -40.22 4.35
CA TRP A 14 -6.18 -39.28 4.92
C TRP A 14 -7.57 -39.91 4.91
N ASP A 15 -8.44 -39.50 5.82
CA ASP A 15 -9.79 -40.05 5.94
C ASP A 15 -10.81 -39.17 5.22
N ASP A 16 -11.73 -39.79 4.48
CA ASP A 16 -12.89 -39.12 3.91
C ASP A 16 -13.95 -38.80 4.97
N SER A 17 -15.07 -38.19 4.56
CA SER A 17 -16.19 -37.87 5.46
C SER A 17 -16.90 -39.10 6.06
N SER A 18 -16.64 -40.29 5.53
CA SER A 18 -17.18 -41.58 5.99
C SER A 18 -16.12 -42.43 6.73
N SER A 19 -14.97 -41.84 7.07
CA SER A 19 -13.83 -42.51 7.71
C SER A 19 -13.19 -43.64 6.88
N ASN A 20 -13.28 -43.56 5.55
CA ASN A 20 -12.52 -44.45 4.66
C ASN A 20 -11.17 -43.81 4.32
N PRO A 21 -10.05 -44.54 4.45
CA PRO A 21 -8.73 -44.02 4.15
C PRO A 21 -8.48 -43.95 2.63
N TYR A 22 -7.89 -42.86 2.17
CA TYR A 22 -7.40 -42.67 0.81
C TYR A 22 -5.99 -42.03 0.81
N GLN A 23 -5.25 -42.19 -0.29
CA GLN A 23 -3.92 -41.61 -0.45
C GLN A 23 -4.03 -40.16 -0.96
N ALA A 24 -3.36 -39.23 -0.29
CA ALA A 24 -3.33 -37.81 -0.67
C ALA A 24 -1.91 -37.27 -0.67
N TYR A 25 -1.60 -36.38 -1.62
CA TYR A 25 -0.39 -35.56 -1.57
C TYR A 25 -0.65 -34.33 -0.72
N VAL A 26 0.21 -34.07 0.26
CA VAL A 26 0.00 -32.99 1.24
C VAL A 26 1.17 -32.03 1.22
N THR A 27 0.87 -30.74 1.07
CA THR A 27 1.86 -29.65 1.18
C THR A 27 1.44 -28.69 2.27
N HIS A 28 2.37 -28.37 3.17
CA HIS A 28 2.15 -27.41 4.24
C HIS A 28 2.77 -26.06 3.89
N PHE A 29 1.93 -25.02 3.89
CA PHE A 29 2.33 -23.64 3.71
C PHE A 29 2.31 -22.94 5.06
N GLN A 30 3.45 -22.38 5.47
CA GLN A 30 3.57 -21.65 6.73
C GLN A 30 4.18 -20.27 6.47
N TRP A 31 3.52 -19.22 6.97
CA TRP A 31 4.06 -17.88 6.93
C TRP A 31 3.91 -17.21 8.30
N LYS A 32 5.04 -16.89 8.93
CA LYS A 32 5.08 -16.15 10.21
C LYS A 32 5.59 -14.73 9.94
N LEU A 33 4.70 -13.76 10.02
CA LEU A 33 4.99 -12.34 9.83
C LEU A 33 4.60 -11.54 11.07
N GLY A 34 5.37 -10.48 11.33
CA GLY A 34 5.05 -9.44 12.31
C GLY A 34 5.60 -8.11 11.82
N LEU A 35 5.02 -7.01 12.29
CA LEU A 35 5.46 -5.66 11.97
C LEU A 35 5.82 -4.93 13.27
N ALA A 36 7.02 -4.33 13.29
CA ALA A 36 7.49 -3.52 14.41
C ALA A 36 7.42 -2.04 14.03
N VAL A 37 6.72 -1.24 14.84
CA VAL A 37 6.72 0.22 14.72
C VAL A 37 7.64 0.76 15.80
N LEU A 38 8.88 1.09 15.42
CA LEU A 38 9.88 1.64 16.35
C LEU A 38 9.52 3.07 16.78
N ASP A 39 9.12 3.90 15.81
CA ASP A 39 8.69 5.28 16.03
C ASP A 39 7.47 5.57 15.15
N TYR A 40 6.33 5.82 15.80
CA TYR A 40 5.05 6.05 15.11
C TYR A 40 5.04 7.36 14.32
N ARG A 41 5.90 8.32 14.64
CA ARG A 41 5.89 9.67 14.03
C ARG A 41 6.31 9.66 12.57
N TYR A 42 7.01 8.61 12.14
CA TYR A 42 7.38 8.42 10.73
C TYR A 42 6.24 7.82 9.89
N ASN A 43 5.17 7.36 10.53
CA ASN A 43 4.02 6.74 9.88
C ASN A 43 2.89 7.76 9.83
N ILE A 44 2.50 8.17 8.64
CA ILE A 44 1.43 9.16 8.47
C ILE A 44 0.28 8.54 7.69
N ARG A 45 -0.93 8.72 8.21
CA ARG A 45 -2.17 8.30 7.58
C ARG A 45 -2.99 9.53 7.21
N ILE A 46 -3.41 9.61 5.96
CA ILE A 46 -4.42 10.58 5.50
C ILE A 46 -5.77 9.85 5.57
N CYS A 47 -6.61 10.21 6.54
CA CYS A 47 -7.90 9.56 6.77
C CYS A 47 -9.07 10.35 6.12
N ASN A 48 -10.25 9.73 6.12
CA ASN A 48 -11.52 10.34 5.73
C ASN A 48 -11.51 10.91 4.31
N ILE A 49 -10.96 10.16 3.36
CA ILE A 49 -11.03 10.50 1.95
C ILE A 49 -12.35 9.89 1.43
N ASP A 50 -13.35 10.73 1.21
CA ASP A 50 -14.57 10.31 0.52
C ASP A 50 -14.28 10.17 -0.97
N VAL A 51 -14.37 8.93 -1.46
CA VAL A 51 -14.08 8.61 -2.86
C VAL A 51 -15.18 9.10 -3.80
N SER A 52 -16.42 9.24 -3.34
CA SER A 52 -17.51 9.76 -4.17
C SER A 52 -17.42 11.26 -4.42
N ASP A 53 -16.78 12.01 -3.52
CA ASP A 53 -16.62 13.46 -3.66
C ASP A 53 -15.33 13.86 -4.41
N LEU A 54 -14.45 12.89 -4.72
CA LEU A 54 -13.19 13.14 -5.42
C LEU A 54 -13.43 13.59 -6.87
N THR A 55 -12.84 14.72 -7.23
CA THR A 55 -12.87 15.26 -8.59
C THR A 55 -11.47 15.41 -9.16
N THR A 56 -11.36 15.40 -10.49
CA THR A 56 -10.10 15.55 -11.21
C THR A 56 -9.46 16.92 -11.00
N ASP A 57 -10.25 17.96 -10.75
CA ASP A 57 -9.76 19.33 -10.55
C ASP A 57 -9.59 19.70 -9.08
N ALA A 58 -9.89 18.77 -8.17
CA ALA A 58 -9.97 19.01 -6.72
C ALA A 58 -10.87 20.22 -6.35
N ALA A 59 -11.88 20.51 -7.19
CA ALA A 59 -12.83 21.59 -6.95
C ALA A 59 -13.80 21.24 -5.80
N THR A 60 -14.13 19.96 -5.67
CA THR A 60 -14.87 19.38 -4.56
C THR A 60 -14.11 18.18 -4.01
N GLY A 61 -14.39 17.84 -2.74
CA GLY A 61 -13.75 16.74 -2.04
C GLY A 61 -12.33 17.06 -1.57
N ALA A 62 -11.50 16.01 -1.44
CA ALA A 62 -10.14 16.15 -0.94
C ALA A 62 -9.13 16.50 -2.06
N ASP A 63 -8.34 17.56 -1.85
CA ASP A 63 -7.12 17.82 -2.64
C ASP A 63 -6.00 16.87 -2.16
N LEU A 64 -5.78 15.80 -2.92
CA LEU A 64 -4.85 14.73 -2.55
C LEU A 64 -3.42 15.25 -2.52
N VAL A 65 -3.03 16.09 -3.48
CA VAL A 65 -1.67 16.65 -3.58
C VAL A 65 -1.39 17.56 -2.38
N ALA A 66 -2.30 18.46 -2.03
CA ALA A 66 -2.13 19.35 -0.88
C ALA A 66 -2.04 18.56 0.44
N LYS A 67 -2.91 17.56 0.63
CA LYS A 67 -2.86 16.67 1.81
C LYS A 67 -1.53 15.89 1.86
N MET A 68 -1.03 15.39 0.73
CA MET A 68 0.27 14.71 0.67
C MET A 68 1.44 15.64 1.01
N VAL A 69 1.42 16.92 0.58
CA VAL A 69 2.42 17.92 1.02
C VAL A 69 2.37 18.10 2.53
N SER A 70 1.18 18.36 3.09
CA SER A 70 1.03 18.56 4.54
C SER A 70 1.50 17.35 5.35
N ALA A 71 1.19 16.14 4.88
CA ALA A 71 1.64 14.89 5.47
C ALA A 71 3.16 14.76 5.37
N PHE A 72 3.77 15.05 4.22
CA PHE A 72 5.21 14.95 4.06
C PHE A 72 5.98 15.81 5.07
N TYR A 73 5.51 17.02 5.34
CA TYR A 73 6.13 17.96 6.29
C TYR A 73 5.72 17.76 7.75
N ALA A 74 4.63 17.05 8.05
CA ALA A 74 4.26 16.70 9.43
C ALA A 74 5.23 15.68 10.07
N ARG A 75 6.00 14.98 9.22
CA ARG A 75 7.00 14.00 9.60
C ARG A 75 8.25 14.69 10.15
N PRO A 76 8.89 14.19 11.24
CA PRO A 76 10.11 14.78 11.76
C PRO A 76 11.23 14.78 10.71
N THR A 77 11.86 15.95 10.47
CA THR A 77 13.01 16.12 9.56
C THR A 77 14.34 15.71 10.19
N MET A 78 14.37 15.43 11.50
CA MET A 78 15.56 14.97 12.20
C MET A 78 15.99 13.62 11.62
N THR A 79 17.19 13.64 11.05
CA THR A 79 17.75 12.65 10.15
C THR A 79 17.93 11.31 10.86
N ILE A 80 17.05 10.36 10.60
CA ILE A 80 17.46 8.94 10.58
C ILE A 80 18.31 8.82 9.31
N GLY A 81 19.61 9.12 9.46
CA GLY A 81 20.58 9.43 8.41
C GLY A 81 20.49 8.55 7.17
N ASN A 82 20.54 9.15 5.97
CA ASN A 82 20.74 8.56 4.62
C ASN A 82 20.11 7.19 4.29
N MET A 83 19.21 6.65 5.11
CA MET A 83 18.83 5.23 5.11
C MET A 83 17.34 5.04 5.40
N THR A 84 16.53 6.08 5.24
CA THR A 84 15.07 5.97 5.38
C THR A 84 14.43 6.20 4.02
N ARG A 85 14.18 5.10 3.31
CA ARG A 85 13.38 5.13 2.07
C ARG A 85 11.92 5.35 2.47
N THR A 86 11.34 6.44 1.99
CA THR A 86 9.93 6.76 2.25
C THR A 86 9.08 6.22 1.10
N TYR A 87 7.93 5.66 1.43
CA TYR A 87 7.00 5.07 0.46
C TYR A 87 5.59 5.59 0.72
N TRP A 88 4.83 5.80 -0.34
CA TRP A 88 3.40 6.05 -0.26
C TRP A 88 2.64 4.77 -0.64
N TYR A 89 1.53 4.51 0.07
CA TYR A 89 0.62 3.42 -0.25
C TYR A 89 -0.79 3.97 -0.40
N CYS A 90 -1.48 3.55 -1.46
CA CYS A 90 -2.88 3.90 -1.70
C CYS A 90 -3.61 2.77 -2.43
N ASN A 91 -4.94 2.78 -2.38
CA ASN A 91 -5.75 1.90 -3.21
C ASN A 91 -5.77 2.40 -4.66
N LYS A 92 -6.21 1.54 -5.59
CA LYS A 92 -6.22 1.82 -7.02
C LYS A 92 -7.03 3.08 -7.40
N THR A 93 -8.18 3.28 -6.78
CA THR A 93 -9.05 4.43 -7.08
C THR A 93 -8.41 5.76 -6.67
N VAL A 94 -7.81 5.83 -5.47
CA VAL A 94 -7.10 7.06 -5.05
C VAL A 94 -5.86 7.29 -5.91
N ALA A 95 -5.17 6.24 -6.34
CA ALA A 95 -4.05 6.38 -7.28
C ALA A 95 -4.51 7.01 -8.61
N GLU A 96 -5.63 6.56 -9.18
CA GLU A 96 -6.21 7.14 -10.40
C GLU A 96 -6.55 8.62 -10.24
N TYR A 97 -7.29 8.99 -9.18
CA TYR A 97 -7.61 10.40 -8.92
C TYR A 97 -6.37 11.25 -8.63
N LEU A 98 -5.36 10.69 -7.94
CA LEU A 98 -4.09 11.36 -7.71
C LEU A 98 -3.40 11.67 -9.03
N HIS A 99 -3.39 10.72 -9.98
CA HIS A 99 -2.86 10.91 -11.33
C HIS A 99 -3.62 11.98 -12.13
N HIS A 100 -4.95 12.06 -11.99
CA HIS A 100 -5.74 13.10 -12.67
C HIS A 100 -5.51 14.49 -12.07
N GLN A 101 -5.58 14.63 -10.74
CA GLN A 101 -5.35 15.91 -10.04
C GLN A 101 -3.94 16.45 -10.26
N ALA A 102 -2.97 15.54 -10.28
CA ALA A 102 -1.61 15.78 -10.68
C ALA A 102 -1.47 16.39 -12.09
N SER A 103 -2.11 15.77 -13.08
CA SER A 103 -1.99 16.17 -14.49
C SER A 103 -2.66 17.51 -14.77
N ASN A 104 -3.75 17.84 -14.06
CA ASN A 104 -4.49 19.08 -14.26
C ASN A 104 -3.82 20.30 -13.61
N LYS A 105 -3.05 20.10 -12.54
CA LYS A 105 -2.26 21.18 -11.94
C LYS A 105 -0.95 21.35 -12.71
N SER A 106 -0.84 22.42 -13.49
CA SER A 106 0.29 22.75 -14.38
C SER A 106 1.67 22.90 -13.71
N ASN A 107 1.78 22.69 -12.40
CA ASN A 107 2.96 22.94 -11.59
C ASN A 107 3.32 21.78 -10.63
N VAL A 108 2.74 20.59 -10.81
CA VAL A 108 3.03 19.44 -9.95
C VAL A 108 4.25 18.70 -10.49
N ASN A 109 5.32 18.69 -9.69
CA ASN A 109 6.60 18.06 -9.99
C ASN A 109 6.52 16.52 -9.88
N LEU A 110 5.77 15.90 -10.79
CA LEU A 110 5.65 14.45 -10.90
C LEU A 110 6.63 13.93 -11.93
N THR A 111 7.71 13.36 -11.43
CA THR A 111 8.64 12.57 -12.23
C THR A 111 8.05 11.17 -12.38
N ILE A 112 7.56 10.87 -13.58
CA ILE A 112 7.26 9.50 -14.01
C ILE A 112 8.60 8.88 -14.37
N ASP A 113 9.22 8.21 -13.40
CA ASP A 113 10.44 7.44 -13.65
C ASP A 113 10.04 6.09 -14.27
N ASN A 114 10.77 5.67 -15.30
CA ASN A 114 10.46 4.45 -16.05
C ASN A 114 11.56 3.38 -15.89
N PRO A 115 11.84 2.87 -14.67
CA PRO A 115 12.94 1.94 -14.45
C PRO A 115 12.72 0.55 -15.07
N ALA A 116 11.52 0.24 -15.58
CA ALA A 116 11.20 -1.07 -16.18
C ALA A 116 9.96 -1.11 -17.11
N GLY A 117 9.52 0.02 -17.68
CA GLY A 117 8.29 0.08 -18.51
C GLY A 117 6.98 0.30 -17.73
N MET A 118 7.03 0.30 -16.40
CA MET A 118 5.90 0.60 -15.53
C MET A 118 6.03 2.02 -14.97
N PRO A 119 5.08 2.94 -15.24
CA PRO A 119 5.13 4.29 -14.71
C PRO A 119 4.95 4.24 -13.19
N ILE A 120 6.02 4.45 -12.44
CA ILE A 120 5.93 4.64 -10.98
C ILE A 120 5.85 6.15 -10.75
N VAL A 121 4.72 6.60 -10.24
CA VAL A 121 4.60 7.98 -9.79
C VAL A 121 5.41 8.16 -8.52
N SER A 122 6.30 9.16 -8.55
CA SER A 122 7.04 9.61 -7.37
C SER A 122 6.56 10.99 -6.96
N PHE A 123 6.33 11.18 -5.66
CA PHE A 123 5.94 12.45 -5.08
C PHE A 123 6.97 12.88 -4.03
N LEU A 124 7.60 14.05 -4.24
CA LEU A 124 8.68 14.57 -3.38
C LEU A 124 9.80 13.55 -3.13
N GLY A 125 10.15 12.76 -4.16
CA GLY A 125 11.20 11.73 -4.11
C GLY A 125 10.78 10.40 -3.47
N ALA A 126 9.53 10.26 -3.03
CA ALA A 126 8.98 9.00 -2.52
C ALA A 126 8.08 8.32 -3.56
N PRO A 127 8.33 7.05 -3.94
CA PRO A 127 7.48 6.32 -4.87
C PRO A 127 6.12 5.98 -4.26
N VAL A 128 5.09 6.03 -5.11
CA VAL A 128 3.70 5.66 -4.79
C VAL A 128 3.44 4.23 -5.24
N HIS A 129 3.06 3.38 -4.28
CA HIS A 129 2.66 2.01 -4.52
C HIS A 129 1.15 1.85 -4.39
N VAL A 130 0.57 1.12 -5.34
CA VAL A 130 -0.83 0.72 -5.30
C VAL A 130 -0.94 -0.61 -4.56
N CYS A 131 -1.82 -0.67 -3.56
CA CYS A 131 -2.09 -1.86 -2.77
C CYS A 131 -3.59 -2.16 -2.78
N ASP A 132 -3.99 -3.26 -3.42
CA ASP A 132 -5.40 -3.67 -3.50
C ASP A 132 -5.99 -4.15 -2.17
N ALA A 133 -5.13 -4.46 -1.18
CA ALA A 133 -5.58 -4.80 0.17
C ALA A 133 -6.08 -3.58 0.95
N ILE A 134 -5.83 -2.35 0.47
CA ILE A 134 -6.35 -1.12 1.08
C ILE A 134 -7.79 -0.92 0.59
N THR A 135 -8.72 -0.96 1.55
CA THR A 135 -10.17 -0.79 1.31
C THR A 135 -10.54 0.69 1.23
N SER A 136 -11.56 1.01 0.42
CA SER A 136 -12.18 2.34 0.34
C SER A 136 -13.35 2.54 1.31
N ALA A 137 -13.80 1.46 1.96
CA ALA A 137 -14.95 1.46 2.87
C ALA A 137 -14.49 1.42 4.34
N GLU A 138 -13.72 2.44 4.74
CA GLU A 138 -13.29 2.60 6.13
C GLU A 138 -14.27 3.50 6.90
N ALA A 139 -14.49 3.21 8.18
CA ALA A 139 -15.28 4.09 9.04
C ALA A 139 -14.58 5.43 9.26
N THR A 140 -15.36 6.52 9.29
CA THR A 140 -14.85 7.88 9.55
C THR A 140 -14.26 8.00 10.95
N ILE A 141 -13.15 8.71 11.07
CA ILE A 141 -12.44 8.95 12.33
C ILE A 141 -12.55 10.44 12.68
N SER A 142 -12.92 10.77 13.92
CA SER A 142 -13.06 12.16 14.43
C SER A 142 -11.79 12.67 15.12
#